data_AF-A0A6M3Y2J0-F1
#
_entry.id   AF-A0A6M3Y2J0-F1
#
_cell.length_a   1.000
_cell.length_b   1.000
_cell.length_c   1.000
_cell.angle_alpha   90.00
_cell.angle_beta   90.00
_cell.angle_gamma   90.00
#
_symmetry.space_group_name_H-M   'P 1'
#
loop_
_entity.id
_entity.type
_entity.pdbx_description
1 polymer ?
#
loop_
_entity_poly.entity_id
_entity_poly.type
_entity_poly.pdbx_seq_one_letter_code
_entity_poly.pdbx_strand_id
1 'polypeptide(L)'
;MIITPSDIEVLLHYHTNPAPHPRKDAPAVKEATERFVHEGLIELDDEKLYTTTTDRGKAFVKALCNTPLPTQAWIDGYGNIIKV
;
A
#
# COMPACT_ATOMS: atom_id res chain seq x y z
N MET A 1 -10.02 0.69 6.08
CA MET A 1 -9.61 1.21 4.76
C MET A 1 -9.64 0.06 3.76
N ILE A 2 -10.34 0.22 2.64
CA ILE A 2 -10.20 -0.69 1.48
C ILE A 2 -9.05 -0.10 0.65
N ILE A 3 -8.03 -0.91 0.38
CA ILE A 3 -6.87 -0.52 -0.43
C ILE A 3 -6.99 -1.21 -1.79
N THR A 4 -6.77 -0.44 -2.86
CA THR A 4 -6.68 -0.96 -4.23
C THR A 4 -5.21 -1.24 -4.60
N PRO A 5 -4.95 -2.04 -5.66
CA PRO A 5 -3.60 -2.22 -6.17
C PRO A 5 -2.91 -0.90 -6.56
N SER A 6 -3.67 0.08 -7.06
CA SER A 6 -3.13 1.40 -7.37
C SER A 6 -2.67 2.15 -6.13
N ASP A 7 -3.40 2.03 -5.02
CA ASP A 7 -3.02 2.66 -3.75
C ASP A 7 -1.73 2.04 -3.20
N ILE A 8 -1.58 0.71 -3.31
CA ILE A 8 -0.35 0.01 -2.91
C ILE A 8 0.84 0.54 -3.71
N GLU A 9 0.68 0.69 -5.02
CA GLU A 9 1.75 1.21 -5.89
C GLU A 9 2.18 2.62 -5.49
N VAL A 10 1.23 3.52 -5.23
CA VAL A 10 1.51 4.88 -4.74
C VAL A 10 2.29 4.84 -3.42
N LEU A 11 1.86 4.01 -2.45
CA LEU A 11 2.54 3.91 -1.17
C LEU A 11 3.96 3.35 -1.30
N LEU A 12 4.15 2.33 -2.16
CA LEU A 12 5.47 1.74 -2.42
C LEU A 12 6.40 2.71 -3.15
N HIS A 13 5.88 3.53 -4.07
CA HIS A 13 6.64 4.60 -4.71
C HIS A 13 7.23 5.53 -3.65
N TYR A 14 6.40 6.11 -2.78
CA TYR A 14 6.89 7.03 -1.73
C TYR A 14 7.72 6.35 -0.64
N HIS A 15 7.56 5.04 -0.43
CA HIS A 15 8.43 4.28 0.46
C HIS A 15 9.88 4.17 -0.05
N THR A 16 10.06 4.19 -1.37
CA THR A 16 11.37 3.92 -2.00
C THR A 16 11.96 5.14 -2.70
N ASN A 17 11.14 6.13 -3.06
CA ASN A 17 11.52 7.29 -3.83
C ASN A 17 10.79 8.55 -3.34
N PRO A 18 11.52 9.59 -2.92
CA PRO A 18 10.90 10.84 -2.50
C PRO A 18 10.44 11.76 -3.63
N ALA A 19 10.78 11.45 -4.88
CA ALA A 19 10.29 12.25 -6.00
C ALA A 19 8.75 12.12 -6.14
N PRO A 20 8.06 13.13 -6.70
CA PRO A 20 6.64 13.01 -6.98
C PRO A 20 6.31 11.79 -7.85
N HIS A 21 5.16 11.17 -7.58
CA HIS A 21 4.68 10.04 -8.38
C HIS A 21 4.62 10.39 -9.88
N PRO A 22 5.04 9.51 -10.82
CA PRO A 22 5.00 9.80 -12.26
C PRO A 22 3.60 10.15 -12.77
N ARG A 23 2.57 9.67 -12.08
CA ARG A 23 1.15 9.92 -12.34
C ARG A 23 0.50 10.84 -11.31
N LYS A 24 1.25 11.73 -10.66
CA LYS A 24 0.75 12.64 -9.60
C LYS A 24 -0.51 13.44 -9.99
N ASP A 25 -0.68 13.72 -11.27
CA ASP A 25 -1.83 14.50 -11.78
C ASP A 25 -3.07 13.65 -12.04
N ALA A 26 -2.95 12.31 -11.98
CA ALA A 26 -4.10 11.42 -12.07
C ALA A 26 -4.94 11.50 -10.77
N PRO A 27 -6.27 11.68 -10.85
CA PRO A 27 -7.12 11.84 -9.66
C PRO A 27 -6.94 10.74 -8.61
N ALA A 28 -6.89 9.48 -9.04
CA ALA A 28 -6.71 8.34 -8.14
C ALA A 28 -5.38 8.39 -7.35
N VAL A 29 -4.29 8.83 -7.99
CA VAL A 29 -2.98 8.95 -7.34
C VAL A 29 -2.99 10.09 -6.35
N LYS A 30 -3.59 11.22 -6.72
CA LYS A 30 -3.73 12.38 -5.85
C LYS A 30 -4.55 12.03 -4.61
N GLU A 31 -5.72 11.43 -4.79
CA GLU A 31 -6.59 10.98 -3.71
C GLU A 31 -5.90 9.97 -2.78
N ALA A 32 -5.17 8.99 -3.34
CA ALA A 32 -4.40 8.03 -2.56
C ALA A 32 -3.31 8.71 -1.74
N THR A 33 -2.56 9.63 -2.36
CA THR A 33 -1.47 10.35 -1.70
C THR A 33 -1.99 11.23 -0.57
N GLU A 34 -3.04 12.02 -0.82
CA GLU A 34 -3.69 12.87 0.20
C GLU A 34 -4.22 12.04 1.36
N ARG A 35 -4.84 10.89 1.07
CA ARG A 35 -5.32 9.95 2.09
C ARG A 35 -4.17 9.39 2.93
N PHE A 36 -3.07 8.98 2.31
CA PHE A 36 -1.92 8.44 3.05
C PHE A 36 -1.21 9.49 3.91
N VAL A 37 -1.16 10.74 3.47
CA VAL A 37 -0.71 11.85 4.32
C VAL A 37 -1.66 12.04 5.51
N HIS A 38 -2.97 12.08 5.25
CA HIS A 38 -3.98 12.24 6.30
C HIS A 38 -3.94 11.11 7.34
N GLU A 39 -3.69 9.87 6.90
CA GLU A 39 -3.57 8.70 7.78
C GLU A 39 -2.20 8.58 8.47
N GLY A 40 -1.26 9.48 8.16
CA GLY A 40 0.08 9.50 8.73
C GLY A 40 0.96 8.36 8.24
N LEU A 41 0.75 7.88 7.01
CA LEU A 41 1.58 6.88 6.34
C LEU A 41 2.69 7.51 5.49
N ILE A 42 2.45 8.71 4.96
CA ILE A 42 3.42 9.51 4.20
C ILE A 42 3.66 10.82 4.93
N GLU A 43 4.91 11.25 4.98
CA GLU A 43 5.35 12.53 5.52
C GLU A 43 5.42 13.60 4.42
N LEU A 44 5.11 14.82 4.81
CA LEU A 44 5.38 16.02 4.02
C LEU A 44 6.60 16.72 4.64
N ASP A 45 7.47 17.31 3.82
CA ASP A 45 8.48 18.24 4.33
C ASP A 45 7.89 19.60 4.72
N ASP A 46 8.75 20.49 5.20
CA ASP A 46 8.41 21.86 5.59
C ASP A 46 7.85 22.70 4.42
N GLU A 47 8.16 22.34 3.18
CA GLU A 47 7.63 22.95 1.95
C GLU A 47 6.35 22.27 1.45
N LYS A 48 5.81 21.30 2.20
CA LYS A 48 4.64 20.47 1.85
C LYS A 48 4.88 19.59 0.62
N LEU A 49 6.12 19.24 0.31
CA LEU A 49 6.47 18.26 -0.70
C LEU A 49 6.44 16.86 -0.08
N TYR A 50 5.98 15.88 -0.85
CA TYR A 50 5.97 14.48 -0.44
C TYR A 50 7.40 13.98 -0.31
N THR A 51 7.75 13.39 0.84
CA THR A 51 9.10 12.89 1.07
C THR A 51 9.15 11.39 1.13
N THR A 52 8.68 10.78 2.21
CA THR A 52 8.82 9.34 2.40
C THR A 52 7.76 8.81 3.35
N THR A 53 7.73 7.50 3.53
CA THR A 53 6.87 6.88 4.53
C THR A 53 7.33 7.18 5.95
N THR A 54 6.39 7.51 6.83
CA THR A 54 6.60 7.59 8.27
C THR A 54 6.95 6.23 8.86
N ASP A 55 7.28 6.13 10.15
CA ASP A 55 7.46 4.84 10.81
C ASP A 55 6.19 3.98 10.78
N ARG A 56 5.01 4.60 10.85
CA ARG A 56 3.73 3.92 10.64
C ARG A 56 3.61 3.40 9.21
N GLY A 57 3.98 4.21 8.22
CA GLY A 57 4.03 3.81 6.81
C GLY A 57 4.96 2.62 6.57
N LYS A 58 6.17 2.64 7.13
CA LYS A 58 7.14 1.54 7.06
C LYS A 58 6.57 0.26 7.68
N ALA A 59 5.94 0.36 8.85
CA ALA A 59 5.30 -0.78 9.50
C ALA A 59 4.16 -1.34 8.65
N PHE A 60 3.38 -0.48 8.00
CA PHE A 60 2.32 -0.89 7.09
C PHE A 60 2.85 -1.62 5.85
N VAL A 61 3.89 -1.09 5.19
CA VAL A 61 4.56 -1.77 4.06
C VAL A 61 5.13 -3.12 4.50
N LYS A 62 5.75 -3.19 5.68
CA LYS A 62 6.24 -4.45 6.24
C LYS A 62 5.11 -5.46 6.47
N ALA A 63 3.93 -5.00 6.93
CA ALA A 63 2.77 -5.87 7.07
C ALA A 63 2.25 -6.38 5.73
N LEU A 64 2.21 -5.53 4.70
CA LEU A 64 1.84 -5.93 3.33
C LEU A 64 2.78 -7.03 2.80
N CYS A 65 4.10 -6.85 2.93
CA CYS A 65 5.09 -7.83 2.46
C CYS A 65 5.04 -9.16 3.22
N ASN A 66 4.59 -9.15 4.47
CA ASN A 66 4.45 -10.36 5.29
C ASN A 66 3.05 -10.98 5.20
N THR A 67 2.12 -10.38 4.47
CA THR A 67 0.78 -10.94 4.29
C THR A 67 0.90 -12.20 3.43
N PRO A 68 0.47 -13.37 3.93
CA PRO A 68 0.57 -14.61 3.16
C PRO A 68 -0.25 -14.51 1.88
N LEU A 69 0.34 -14.95 0.77
CA LEU A 69 -0.38 -15.00 -0.50
C LEU A 69 -1.52 -16.03 -0.41
N PRO A 70 -2.67 -15.74 -1.04
CA PRO A 70 -3.75 -16.71 -1.12
C PRO A 70 -3.27 -17.95 -1.87
N THR A 71 -3.46 -19.12 -1.27
CA THR A 71 -3.15 -20.40 -1.90
C THR A 71 -4.41 -21.01 -2.48
N GLN A 72 -4.34 -21.49 -3.71
CA GLN A 72 -5.41 -22.31 -4.28
C GLN A 72 -5.44 -23.67 -3.56
N ALA A 73 -6.61 -24.07 -3.08
CA ALA A 73 -6.85 -25.36 -2.44
C ALA A 73 -8.19 -25.95 -2.90
N TRP A 74 -8.22 -27.27 -3.05
CA TRP A 74 -9.47 -28.01 -3.25
C TRP A 74 -10.03 -28.38 -1.89
N ILE A 75 -11.31 -28.09 -1.67
CA ILE A 75 -12.01 -28.32 -0.40
C ILE A 75 -13.10 -29.37 -0.65
N ASP A 76 -13.16 -30.40 0.20
CA ASP A 76 -14.22 -31.41 0.14
C ASP A 76 -15.56 -30.88 0.71
N GLY A 77 -16.61 -31.71 0.67
CA GLY A 77 -17.93 -31.35 1.22
C GLY A 77 -17.97 -31.19 2.75
N TYR A 78 -16.88 -31.51 3.45
CA TYR A 78 -16.75 -31.42 4.90
C TYR A 78 -15.78 -30.32 5.35
N GLY A 79 -15.17 -29.57 4.41
CA GLY A 79 -14.25 -28.48 4.70
C GLY A 79 -12.78 -28.87 4.79
N ASN A 80 -12.40 -30.12 4.44
CA ASN A 80 -11.01 -30.56 4.48
C ASN A 80 -10.27 -30.20 3.20
N ILE A 81 -8.98 -29.84 3.34
CA ILE A 81 -8.10 -29.61 2.20
C ILE A 81 -7.74 -30.95 1.55
N ILE A 82 -8.03 -31.10 0.26
CA ILE A 82 -7.66 -32.24 -0.55
C ILE A 82 -6.27 -31.97 -1.15
N LYS A 83 -5.30 -32.83 -0.84
CA LYS A 83 -4.01 -32.84 -1.55
C LYS A 83 -4.23 -33.48 -2.91
N VAL A 84 -4.05 -32.70 -3.98
CA VAL A 84 -4.09 -33.16 -5.37
C VAL A 84 -2.67 -33.47 -5.82
#